data_AF-A0A9P5Z935-F1
#
_entry.id   AF-A0A9P5Z935-F1
#
_cell.length_a   1.000
_cell.length_b   1.000
_cell.length_c   1.000
_cell.angle_alpha   90.00
_cell.angle_beta   90.00
_cell.angle_gamma   90.00
#
_symmetry.space_group_name_H-M   'P 1'
#
loop_
_entity.id
_entity.type
_entity.pdbx_description
1 polymer ?
#
loop_
_entity_poly.entity_id
_entity_poly.type
_entity_poly.pdbx_seq_one_letter_code
_entity_poly.pdbx_strand_id
1 'polypeptide(L)'
;MDALPTELHAYICQTACIDDGTTIRALSGVSRYYHEVSRPFLYQNVSAFGVNQVMDLLEQLERLPAQMRLIRYLFLSDVSSEETKSDPESPHAPQPSRLTDKQTQALARIISLSSSTLKSFSLVAHSPLSSTSLIARVFRTSFPHLQSLSISGFYPFPSSVGKFPSLKHLHLSGNRNPHGLLHMCALEETFPALATLAITGLGAAGGFVIELEEAL
;
A
#
# COMPACT_ATOMS: atom_id res chain seq x y z
N MET A 1 -23.85 12.10 25.43
CA MET A 1 -23.43 12.26 24.02
C MET A 1 -24.50 13.02 23.22
N ASP A 2 -25.47 13.63 23.89
CA ASP A 2 -26.76 14.01 23.27
C ASP A 2 -26.78 15.47 22.78
N ALA A 3 -25.62 16.14 22.85
CA ALA A 3 -25.48 17.52 22.44
C ALA A 3 -25.23 17.68 20.92
N LEU A 4 -24.72 16.63 20.26
CA LEU A 4 -24.44 16.64 18.82
C LEU A 4 -25.29 15.58 18.09
N PRO A 5 -25.79 15.90 16.89
CA PRO A 5 -26.49 14.93 16.06
C PRO A 5 -25.53 13.85 15.53
N THR A 6 -26.10 12.71 15.13
CA THR A 6 -25.33 11.51 14.72
C THR A 6 -24.41 11.75 13.54
N GLU A 7 -24.78 12.64 12.63
CA GLU A 7 -23.99 13.06 11.48
C GLU A 7 -22.66 13.68 11.91
N LEU A 8 -22.64 14.45 13.00
CA LEU A 8 -21.39 15.02 13.53
C LEU A 8 -20.53 13.96 14.20
N HIS A 9 -21.12 12.96 14.87
CA HIS A 9 -20.35 11.83 15.39
C HIS A 9 -19.74 10.98 14.27
N ALA A 10 -20.46 10.77 13.17
CA ALA A 10 -19.93 10.10 11.99
C ALA A 10 -18.80 10.91 11.34
N TYR A 11 -18.95 12.24 11.27
CA TYR A 11 -17.90 13.13 10.77
C TYR A 11 -16.64 13.09 11.66
N ILE A 12 -16.81 13.04 12.99
CA ILE A 12 -15.70 12.83 13.93
C ILE A 12 -15.02 11.49 13.66
N CYS A 13 -15.78 10.40 13.51
CA CYS A 13 -15.21 9.09 13.18
C CYS A 13 -14.44 9.11 11.85
N GLN A 14 -14.92 9.86 10.85
CA GLN A 14 -14.25 9.99 9.57
C GLN A 14 -12.94 10.78 9.65
N THR A 15 -12.90 11.83 10.48
CA THR A 15 -11.78 12.79 10.52
C THR A 15 -10.73 12.47 11.59
N ALA A 16 -11.13 11.87 12.71
CA ALA A 16 -10.21 11.50 13.78
C ALA A 16 -9.39 10.24 13.43
N CYS A 17 -9.90 9.39 12.54
CA CYS A 17 -9.27 8.11 12.21
C CYS A 17 -8.33 8.26 11.01
N ILE A 18 -7.20 8.93 11.22
CA ILE A 18 -6.11 9.07 10.23
C ILE A 18 -4.96 8.08 10.48
N ASP A 19 -5.10 7.22 11.48
CA ASP A 19 -4.11 6.22 11.87
C ASP A 19 -4.30 4.89 11.13
N ASP A 20 -3.67 3.83 11.64
CA ASP A 20 -3.76 2.43 11.18
C ASP A 20 -5.11 1.73 11.48
N GLY A 21 -6.13 2.51 11.80
CA GLY A 21 -7.44 2.02 12.20
C GLY A 21 -7.51 1.63 13.67
N THR A 22 -6.52 1.98 14.50
CA THR A 22 -6.58 1.78 15.95
C THR A 22 -7.62 2.70 16.59
N THR A 23 -7.66 3.99 16.23
CA THR A 23 -8.65 4.94 16.76
C THR A 23 -10.08 4.51 16.43
N ILE A 24 -10.35 4.07 15.20
CA ILE A 24 -11.74 3.68 14.83
C ILE A 24 -12.17 2.41 15.57
N ARG A 25 -11.25 1.46 15.80
CA ARG A 25 -11.51 0.25 16.60
C ARG A 25 -11.76 0.60 18.07
N ALA A 26 -10.99 1.52 18.63
CA ALA A 26 -11.22 2.02 19.98
C ALA A 26 -12.60 2.70 20.10
N LEU A 27 -12.95 3.58 19.15
CA LEU A 27 -14.27 4.23 19.11
C LEU A 27 -15.41 3.20 19.02
N SER A 28 -15.28 2.19 18.17
CA SER A 28 -16.28 1.13 18.03
C SER A 28 -16.52 0.34 19.32
N GLY A 29 -15.53 0.29 20.22
CA GLY A 29 -15.62 -0.37 21.52
C GLY A 29 -16.23 0.48 22.65
N VAL A 30 -16.44 1.79 22.46
CA VAL A 30 -16.89 2.70 23.53
C VAL A 30 -18.32 2.42 23.96
N SER A 31 -19.23 2.21 23.01
CA SER A 31 -20.65 1.97 23.28
C SER A 31 -21.33 1.32 22.07
N ARG A 32 -22.53 0.76 22.26
CA ARG A 32 -23.34 0.26 21.13
C ARG A 32 -23.64 1.34 20.09
N TYR A 33 -23.82 2.58 20.54
CA TYR A 33 -24.03 3.72 19.65
C TYR A 33 -22.81 3.96 18.76
N TYR A 34 -21.61 4.09 19.35
CA TYR A 34 -20.41 4.29 18.55
C TYR A 34 -20.02 3.06 17.74
N HIS A 35 -20.39 1.86 18.18
CA HIS A 35 -20.23 0.66 17.36
C HIS A 35 -20.94 0.84 16.01
N GLU A 36 -22.21 1.24 16.00
CA GLU A 36 -22.96 1.46 14.76
C GLU A 36 -22.46 2.68 13.97
N VAL A 37 -22.14 3.79 14.64
CA VAL A 37 -21.66 5.02 13.97
C VAL A 37 -20.28 4.81 13.32
N SER A 38 -19.39 4.07 13.97
CA SER A 38 -18.02 3.82 13.48
C SER A 38 -17.94 2.73 12.42
N ARG A 39 -18.93 1.83 12.36
CA ARG A 39 -18.93 0.64 11.51
C ARG A 39 -18.59 0.90 10.03
N PRO A 40 -19.09 1.95 9.36
CA PRO A 40 -18.73 2.25 7.96
C PRO A 40 -17.27 2.69 7.75
N PHE A 41 -16.54 3.00 8.82
CA PHE A 41 -15.19 3.55 8.80
C PHE A 41 -14.12 2.55 9.23
N LEU A 42 -14.50 1.38 9.77
CA LEU A 42 -13.60 0.39 10.36
C LEU A 42 -12.44 -0.05 9.46
N TYR A 43 -12.68 -0.13 8.15
CA TYR A 43 -11.70 -0.61 7.17
C TYR A 43 -11.22 0.48 6.20
N GLN A 44 -11.47 1.76 6.50
CA GLN A 44 -11.05 2.83 5.60
C GLN A 44 -9.53 3.03 5.60
N ASN A 45 -8.90 2.92 6.76
CA ASN A 45 -7.46 2.95 6.93
C ASN A 45 -7.03 1.60 7.48
N VAL A 46 -6.17 0.92 6.73
CA VAL A 46 -5.70 -0.42 7.08
C VAL A 46 -4.20 -0.48 6.89
N SER A 47 -3.51 -0.96 7.92
CA SER A 47 -2.12 -1.37 7.79
C SER A 47 -1.99 -2.84 8.18
N ALA A 48 -1.21 -3.59 7.42
CA ALA A 48 -0.79 -4.93 7.81
C ALA A 48 0.72 -5.09 7.58
N PHE A 49 1.42 -5.55 8.62
CA PHE A 49 2.86 -5.78 8.63
C PHE A 49 3.14 -7.24 8.93
N GLY A 50 3.97 -7.85 8.10
CA GLY A 50 4.36 -9.25 8.22
C GLY A 50 3.22 -10.23 7.93
N VAL A 51 3.59 -11.50 7.95
CA VAL A 51 2.74 -12.61 7.50
C VAL A 51 1.42 -12.71 8.26
N ASN A 52 1.47 -12.66 9.60
CA ASN A 52 0.28 -12.96 10.42
C ASN A 52 -0.82 -11.92 10.19
N GLN A 53 -0.47 -10.63 10.24
CA GLN A 53 -1.43 -9.55 10.03
C GLN A 53 -2.01 -9.57 8.62
N VAL A 54 -1.20 -9.91 7.61
CA VAL A 54 -1.65 -10.05 6.23
C VAL A 54 -2.68 -11.18 6.10
N MET A 55 -2.42 -12.34 6.71
CA MET A 55 -3.34 -13.47 6.67
C MET A 55 -4.65 -13.17 7.41
N ASP A 56 -4.57 -12.59 8.62
CA ASP A 56 -5.73 -12.21 9.41
C ASP A 56 -6.59 -11.17 8.69
N LEU A 57 -5.94 -10.16 8.09
CA LEU A 57 -6.61 -9.14 7.30
C LEU A 57 -7.33 -9.77 6.11
N LEU A 58 -6.67 -10.67 5.37
CA LEU A 58 -7.31 -11.33 4.23
C LEU A 58 -8.55 -12.11 4.66
N GLU A 59 -8.45 -12.91 5.72
CA GLU A 59 -9.57 -13.70 6.26
C GLU A 59 -10.76 -12.80 6.64
N GLN A 60 -10.49 -11.65 7.26
CA GLN A 60 -11.51 -10.66 7.58
C GLN A 60 -12.14 -10.06 6.32
N LEU A 61 -11.32 -9.61 5.35
CA LEU A 61 -11.83 -9.01 4.12
C LEU A 61 -12.69 -10.01 3.32
N GLU A 62 -12.32 -11.28 3.27
CA GLU A 62 -13.08 -12.30 2.55
C GLU A 62 -14.46 -12.57 3.16
N ARG A 63 -14.58 -12.46 4.49
CA ARG A 63 -15.86 -12.59 5.21
C ARG A 63 -16.78 -11.39 5.02
N LEU A 64 -16.22 -10.19 4.81
CA LEU A 64 -17.02 -8.98 4.67
C LEU A 64 -17.78 -8.96 3.33
N PRO A 65 -19.02 -8.45 3.28
CA PRO A 65 -19.68 -8.12 2.03
C PRO A 65 -18.89 -7.06 1.24
N ALA A 66 -18.97 -7.09 -0.09
CA ALA A 66 -18.21 -6.18 -0.96
C ALA A 66 -18.44 -4.70 -0.62
N GLN A 67 -19.68 -4.32 -0.27
CA GLN A 67 -20.03 -2.95 0.12
C GLN A 67 -19.38 -2.47 1.42
N MET A 68 -18.84 -3.37 2.24
CA MET A 68 -18.13 -3.04 3.48
C MET A 68 -16.60 -3.03 3.33
N ARG A 69 -16.06 -3.46 2.17
CA ARG A 69 -14.62 -3.50 1.88
C ARG A 69 -14.12 -2.16 1.33
N LEU A 70 -14.45 -1.06 2.00
CA LEU A 70 -14.15 0.30 1.53
C LEU A 70 -12.78 0.78 2.00
N ILE A 71 -11.72 0.10 1.55
CA ILE A 71 -10.34 0.45 1.91
C ILE A 71 -9.89 1.64 1.07
N ARG A 72 -9.62 2.77 1.73
CA ARG A 72 -9.17 4.02 1.08
C ARG A 72 -7.67 4.23 1.24
N TYR A 73 -7.11 3.84 2.37
CA TYR A 73 -5.70 3.99 2.70
C TYR A 73 -5.18 2.64 3.14
N LEU A 74 -4.23 2.10 2.37
CA LEU A 74 -3.65 0.80 2.64
C LEU A 74 -2.14 0.91 2.78
N PHE A 75 -1.63 0.35 3.85
CA PHE A 75 -0.21 0.08 4.03
C PHE A 75 0.00 -1.44 4.12
N LEU A 76 0.91 -1.98 3.32
CA LEU A 76 1.33 -3.38 3.39
C LEU A 76 2.84 -3.46 3.52
N SER A 77 3.33 -4.32 4.42
CA SER A 77 4.73 -4.70 4.46
C SER A 77 4.94 -6.19 4.64
N ASP A 78 5.93 -6.75 3.95
CA ASP A 78 6.38 -8.12 4.15
C ASP A 78 7.32 -8.28 5.36
N VAL A 79 7.79 -7.18 5.95
CA VAL A 79 8.65 -7.16 7.13
C VAL A 79 7.80 -7.32 8.39
N SER A 80 8.21 -8.24 9.25
CA SER A 80 7.61 -8.38 10.58
C SER A 80 8.10 -7.29 11.53
N SER A 81 7.26 -6.91 12.49
CA SER A 81 7.65 -5.97 13.57
C SER A 81 8.81 -6.46 14.43
N GLU A 82 9.11 -7.76 14.39
CA GLU A 82 10.21 -8.37 15.13
C GLU A 82 11.54 -8.19 14.39
N GLU A 83 11.55 -8.28 13.05
CA GLU A 83 12.73 -8.05 12.20
C GLU A 83 13.21 -6.59 12.23
N THR A 84 12.32 -5.64 12.49
CA THR A 84 12.65 -4.21 12.54
C THR A 84 13.33 -3.78 13.85
N LYS A 85 13.26 -4.61 14.90
CA LYS A 85 13.87 -4.33 16.21
C LYS A 85 15.28 -4.91 16.37
N SER A 86 15.66 -5.83 15.50
CA SER A 86 17.00 -6.44 15.50
C SER A 86 18.01 -5.52 14.83
N ASP A 87 19.17 -5.34 15.48
CA ASP A 87 20.33 -4.65 14.88
C ASP A 87 20.70 -5.35 13.56
N PRO A 88 20.73 -4.63 12.42
CA PRO A 88 21.02 -5.22 11.11
C PRO A 88 22.44 -5.77 10.99
N GLU A 89 23.35 -5.41 11.90
CA GLU A 89 24.73 -5.91 11.99
C GLU A 89 24.88 -7.11 12.93
N SER A 90 23.80 -7.55 13.60
CA SER A 90 23.87 -8.72 14.46
C SER A 90 24.07 -9.99 13.63
N PRO A 91 25.02 -10.87 13.96
CA PRO A 91 25.19 -12.17 13.30
C PRO A 91 23.99 -13.12 13.52
N HIS A 92 23.03 -12.73 14.36
CA HIS A 92 21.75 -13.40 14.58
C HIS A 92 20.55 -12.65 13.97
N ALA A 93 20.79 -11.63 13.12
CA ALA A 93 19.72 -10.96 12.39
C ALA A 93 18.89 -12.01 11.64
N PRO A 94 17.55 -11.98 11.75
CA PRO A 94 16.69 -12.90 11.03
C PRO A 94 17.04 -12.78 9.54
N GLN A 95 17.47 -13.88 8.92
CA GLN A 95 17.64 -13.89 7.48
C GLN A 95 16.30 -13.52 6.84
N PRO A 96 16.28 -12.68 5.79
CA PRO A 96 15.04 -12.27 5.15
C PRO A 96 14.26 -13.52 4.74
N SER A 97 13.19 -13.79 5.49
CA SER A 97 12.44 -15.02 5.31
C SER A 97 11.71 -14.93 3.98
N ARG A 98 11.92 -15.94 3.13
CA ARG A 98 11.24 -16.00 1.83
C ARG A 98 9.75 -16.12 2.10
N LEU A 99 8.96 -15.20 1.56
CA LEU A 99 7.51 -15.36 1.57
C LEU A 99 7.16 -16.66 0.84
N THR A 100 6.33 -17.49 1.48
CA THR A 100 5.73 -18.66 0.83
C THR A 100 4.78 -18.20 -0.28
N ASP A 101 4.48 -19.11 -1.22
CA ASP A 101 3.54 -18.81 -2.30
C ASP A 101 2.16 -18.41 -1.77
N LYS A 102 1.72 -19.02 -0.66
CA LYS A 102 0.46 -18.67 0.02
C LYS A 102 0.47 -17.23 0.53
N GLN A 103 1.57 -16.79 1.14
CA GLN A 103 1.70 -15.42 1.66
C GLN A 103 1.75 -14.39 0.53
N THR A 104 2.50 -14.69 -0.52
CA THR A 104 2.56 -13.86 -1.73
C THR A 104 1.18 -13.74 -2.39
N GLN A 105 0.44 -14.85 -2.46
CA GLN A 105 -0.94 -14.88 -2.95
C GLN A 105 -1.89 -14.07 -2.06
N ALA A 106 -1.71 -14.11 -0.74
CA ALA A 106 -2.53 -13.34 0.19
C ALA A 106 -2.37 -11.83 0.00
N LEU A 107 -1.12 -11.34 -0.10
CA LEU A 107 -0.83 -9.94 -0.42
C LEU A 107 -1.45 -9.54 -1.78
N ALA A 108 -1.25 -10.36 -2.81
CA ALA A 108 -1.83 -10.12 -4.13
C ALA A 108 -3.37 -10.06 -4.09
N ARG A 109 -3.99 -10.88 -3.25
CA ARG A 109 -5.45 -10.92 -3.07
C ARG A 109 -5.97 -9.66 -2.37
N ILE A 110 -5.29 -9.20 -1.30
CA ILE A 110 -5.64 -7.94 -0.62
C ILE A 110 -5.54 -6.75 -1.59
N ILE A 111 -4.46 -6.69 -2.37
CA ILE A 111 -4.27 -5.67 -3.41
C ILE A 111 -5.46 -5.68 -4.39
N SER A 112 -5.86 -6.86 -4.86
CA SER A 112 -6.99 -6.99 -5.77
C SER A 112 -8.32 -6.57 -5.13
N LEU A 113 -8.59 -6.98 -3.89
CA LEU A 113 -9.83 -6.67 -3.16
C LEU A 113 -9.99 -5.17 -2.85
N SER A 114 -8.89 -4.45 -2.69
CA SER A 114 -8.86 -3.03 -2.36
C SER A 114 -8.71 -2.11 -3.59
N SER A 115 -8.30 -2.66 -4.73
CA SER A 115 -7.90 -1.90 -5.92
C SER A 115 -8.91 -0.84 -6.39
N SER A 116 -10.21 -1.16 -6.36
CA SER A 116 -11.26 -0.25 -6.82
C SER A 116 -11.63 0.86 -5.84
N THR A 117 -11.18 0.81 -4.58
CA THR A 117 -11.56 1.78 -3.53
C THR A 117 -10.41 2.63 -3.04
N LEU A 118 -9.16 2.23 -3.32
CA LEU A 118 -7.97 2.87 -2.80
C LEU A 118 -7.78 4.29 -3.33
N LYS A 119 -7.38 5.18 -2.42
CA LYS A 119 -6.93 6.56 -2.67
C LYS A 119 -5.44 6.71 -2.37
N SER A 120 -4.93 6.00 -1.38
CA SER A 120 -3.50 5.94 -1.07
C SER A 120 -3.07 4.50 -0.82
N PHE A 121 -1.94 4.12 -1.40
CA PHE A 121 -1.39 2.78 -1.21
C PHE A 121 0.13 2.87 -1.00
N SER A 122 0.60 2.26 0.08
CA SER A 122 2.01 2.09 0.38
C SER A 122 2.35 0.60 0.48
N LEU A 123 3.35 0.17 -0.28
CA LEU A 123 3.88 -1.19 -0.23
C LEU A 123 5.36 -1.14 0.11
N VAL A 124 5.75 -1.86 1.16
CA VAL A 124 7.13 -2.04 1.56
C VAL A 124 7.48 -3.53 1.45
N ALA A 125 8.18 -3.88 0.38
CA ALA A 125 8.55 -5.25 0.04
C ALA A 125 10.09 -5.41 0.09
N HIS A 126 10.62 -5.76 1.24
CA HIS A 126 12.07 -5.86 1.48
C HIS A 126 12.67 -7.19 1.03
N SER A 127 11.88 -8.27 0.94
CA SER A 127 12.41 -9.57 0.56
C SER A 127 12.83 -9.58 -0.92
N PRO A 128 14.13 -9.74 -1.26
CA PRO A 128 14.59 -9.72 -2.65
C PRO A 128 13.93 -10.79 -3.53
N LEU A 129 13.42 -11.86 -2.91
CA LEU A 129 12.84 -13.01 -3.59
C LEU A 129 11.36 -12.81 -3.97
N SER A 130 10.64 -11.94 -3.27
CA SER A 130 9.20 -11.68 -3.51
C SER A 130 8.89 -10.24 -3.89
N SER A 131 9.78 -9.29 -3.64
CA SER A 131 9.57 -7.88 -3.92
C SER A 131 9.21 -7.62 -5.38
N THR A 132 9.95 -8.22 -6.30
CA THR A 132 9.73 -8.09 -7.74
C THR A 132 8.34 -8.57 -8.17
N SER A 133 7.88 -9.72 -7.65
CA SER A 133 6.58 -10.29 -8.03
C SER A 133 5.40 -9.54 -7.41
N LEU A 134 5.55 -9.04 -6.18
CA LEU A 134 4.56 -8.20 -5.51
C LEU A 134 4.43 -6.84 -6.20
N ILE A 135 5.54 -6.20 -6.51
CA ILE A 135 5.52 -4.90 -7.19
C ILE A 135 4.98 -5.04 -8.63
N ALA A 136 5.36 -6.12 -9.35
CA ALA A 136 4.71 -6.44 -10.64
C ALA A 136 3.19 -6.56 -10.49
N ARG A 137 2.71 -7.17 -9.40
CA ARG A 137 1.27 -7.31 -9.15
C ARG A 137 0.61 -5.95 -8.96
N VAL A 138 1.25 -5.02 -8.25
CA VAL A 138 0.74 -3.64 -8.12
C VAL A 138 0.61 -3.01 -9.50
N PHE A 139 1.69 -2.99 -10.29
CA PHE A 139 1.64 -2.36 -11.61
C PHE A 139 0.70 -3.03 -12.60
N ARG A 140 0.38 -4.32 -12.44
CA ARG A 140 -0.62 -5.04 -13.26
C ARG A 140 -2.07 -4.81 -12.82
N THR A 141 -2.28 -4.24 -11.64
CA THR A 141 -3.62 -4.01 -11.10
C THR A 141 -4.10 -2.62 -11.48
N SER A 142 -5.37 -2.49 -11.87
CA SER A 142 -5.96 -1.17 -12.15
C SER A 142 -6.45 -0.53 -10.86
N PHE A 143 -6.04 0.72 -10.63
CA PHE A 143 -6.49 1.50 -9.48
C PHE A 143 -7.16 2.80 -9.95
N PRO A 144 -8.47 2.80 -10.21
CA PRO A 144 -9.17 3.92 -10.83
C PRO A 144 -9.18 5.20 -9.98
N HIS A 145 -9.05 5.07 -8.66
CA HIS A 145 -9.16 6.17 -7.70
C HIS A 145 -7.89 6.47 -6.92
N LEU A 146 -6.80 5.75 -7.20
CA LEU A 146 -5.54 5.90 -6.47
C LEU A 146 -4.90 7.23 -6.83
N GLN A 147 -4.57 8.02 -5.80
CA GLN A 147 -4.00 9.36 -5.91
C GLN A 147 -2.54 9.39 -5.46
N SER A 148 -2.18 8.54 -4.50
CA SER A 148 -0.82 8.42 -3.98
C SER A 148 -0.38 6.95 -3.95
N LEU A 149 0.79 6.67 -4.50
CA LEU A 149 1.41 5.35 -4.51
C LEU A 149 2.85 5.48 -4.01
N SER A 150 3.19 4.77 -2.94
CA SER A 150 4.57 4.64 -2.46
C SER A 150 4.99 3.18 -2.49
N ILE A 151 6.11 2.89 -3.14
CA ILE A 151 6.67 1.54 -3.22
C ILE A 151 8.11 1.57 -2.71
N SER A 152 8.42 0.66 -1.79
CA SER A 152 9.77 0.37 -1.34
C SER A 152 10.11 -1.08 -1.68
N GLY A 153 11.21 -1.29 -2.42
CA GLY A 153 11.69 -2.62 -2.75
C GLY A 153 12.40 -2.73 -4.11
N PHE A 154 12.53 -3.97 -4.58
CA PHE A 154 13.12 -4.31 -5.86
C PHE A 154 12.02 -4.40 -6.92
N TYR A 155 11.76 -3.31 -7.62
CA TYR A 155 10.75 -3.31 -8.68
C TYR A 155 11.29 -3.90 -9.99
N PRO A 156 10.47 -4.68 -10.74
CA PRO A 156 10.83 -5.20 -12.05
C PRO A 156 10.79 -4.11 -13.13
N PHE A 157 11.38 -4.41 -14.28
CA PHE A 157 11.06 -3.71 -15.52
C PHE A 157 9.54 -3.80 -15.80
N PRO A 158 8.87 -2.68 -16.13
CA PRO A 158 7.45 -2.69 -16.45
C PRO A 158 7.21 -3.53 -17.71
N SER A 159 6.43 -4.61 -17.57
CA SER A 159 6.08 -5.52 -18.68
C SER A 159 4.60 -5.50 -19.04
N SER A 160 3.77 -4.89 -18.20
CA SER A 160 2.31 -4.82 -18.35
C SER A 160 1.77 -3.72 -17.46
N VAL A 161 0.87 -2.92 -18.03
CA VAL A 161 0.48 -1.64 -17.46
C VAL A 161 -0.98 -1.70 -17.01
N GLY A 162 -1.19 -1.71 -15.69
CA GLY A 162 -2.47 -1.41 -15.07
C GLY A 162 -2.82 0.07 -15.23
N LYS A 163 -4.08 0.43 -15.02
CA LYS A 163 -4.54 1.83 -15.21
C LYS A 163 -4.52 2.60 -13.91
N PHE A 164 -3.87 3.76 -13.90
CA PHE A 164 -3.76 4.66 -12.75
C PHE A 164 -4.21 6.09 -13.11
N PRO A 165 -5.44 6.27 -13.60
CA PRO A 165 -5.89 7.53 -14.22
C PRO A 165 -5.93 8.71 -13.24
N SER A 166 -6.01 8.45 -11.93
CA SER A 166 -6.11 9.47 -10.88
C SER A 166 -4.80 9.70 -10.12
N LEU A 167 -3.71 9.00 -10.47
CA LEU A 167 -2.49 9.01 -9.66
C LEU A 167 -1.76 10.33 -9.83
N LYS A 168 -1.54 11.03 -8.71
CA LYS A 168 -0.88 12.34 -8.64
C LYS A 168 0.51 12.26 -8.05
N HIS A 169 0.72 11.34 -7.11
CA HIS A 169 1.99 11.20 -6.40
C HIS A 169 2.49 9.77 -6.51
N LEU A 170 3.68 9.62 -7.09
CA LEU A 170 4.39 8.34 -7.17
C LEU A 170 5.72 8.47 -6.45
N HIS A 171 5.95 7.63 -5.45
CA HIS A 171 7.22 7.50 -4.77
C HIS A 171 7.78 6.09 -4.93
N LEU A 172 8.99 6.00 -5.45
CA LEU A 172 9.74 4.76 -5.60
C LEU A 172 11.00 4.82 -4.75
N SER A 173 11.24 3.77 -3.97
CA SER A 173 12.42 3.66 -3.10
C SER A 173 13.00 2.25 -3.13
N GLY A 174 14.31 2.12 -2.96
CA GLY A 174 14.97 0.83 -2.72
C GLY A 174 15.54 0.10 -3.94
N ASN A 175 15.27 0.53 -5.17
CA ASN A 175 15.99 0.02 -6.34
C ASN A 175 17.21 0.90 -6.64
N ARG A 176 18.36 0.24 -6.77
CA ARG A 176 19.62 0.88 -7.13
C ARG A 176 19.58 1.52 -8.53
N ASN A 177 18.85 0.94 -9.48
CA ASN A 177 18.77 1.46 -10.86
C ASN A 177 17.35 1.33 -11.47
N PRO A 178 16.55 2.41 -11.52
CA PRO A 178 15.21 2.45 -12.12
C PRO A 178 15.13 2.32 -13.64
N HIS A 179 16.21 1.99 -14.34
CA HIS A 179 16.28 2.07 -15.80
C HIS A 179 15.04 1.46 -16.50
N GLY A 180 14.50 2.17 -17.49
CA GLY A 180 13.29 1.80 -18.22
C GLY A 180 11.98 2.35 -17.63
N LEU A 181 12.05 3.17 -16.58
CA LEU A 181 10.87 3.78 -15.95
C LEU A 181 10.28 4.93 -16.79
N LEU A 182 11.12 5.69 -17.48
CA LEU A 182 10.73 6.86 -18.30
C LEU A 182 10.67 6.52 -19.79
N HIS A 183 11.27 5.41 -20.22
CA HIS A 183 11.18 4.94 -21.60
C HIS A 183 9.72 4.62 -22.01
N MET A 184 9.41 4.93 -23.29
CA MET A 184 8.17 4.55 -24.01
C MET A 184 6.89 5.36 -23.71
N CYS A 185 6.96 6.64 -23.33
CA CYS A 185 5.78 7.44 -22.95
C CYS A 185 4.93 6.79 -21.84
N ALA A 186 5.47 5.75 -21.17
CA ALA A 186 4.70 4.88 -20.30
C ALA A 186 4.19 5.65 -19.09
N LEU A 187 4.94 6.65 -18.59
CA LEU A 187 4.46 7.46 -17.48
C LEU A 187 3.20 8.26 -17.82
N GLU A 188 3.15 8.91 -18.99
CA GLU A 188 1.98 9.70 -19.38
C GLU A 188 0.78 8.81 -19.70
N GLU A 189 1.01 7.68 -20.36
CA GLU A 189 -0.05 6.70 -20.68
C GLU A 189 -0.59 6.00 -19.43
N THR A 190 0.28 5.68 -18.47
CA THR A 190 -0.07 4.95 -17.25
C THR A 190 -0.63 5.88 -16.18
N PHE A 191 -0.02 7.06 -16.03
CA PHE A 191 -0.24 8.04 -14.97
C PHE A 191 -0.55 9.43 -15.58
N PRO A 192 -1.66 9.58 -16.31
CA PRO A 192 -1.98 10.83 -17.03
C PRO A 192 -2.20 12.05 -16.10
N ALA A 193 -2.38 11.82 -14.80
CA ALA A 193 -2.58 12.87 -13.79
C ALA A 193 -1.37 13.07 -12.86
N LEU A 194 -0.20 12.50 -13.20
CA LEU A 194 0.97 12.52 -12.34
C LEU A 194 1.49 13.95 -12.15
N ALA A 195 1.55 14.40 -10.90
CA ALA A 195 2.00 15.74 -10.51
C ALA A 195 3.35 15.71 -9.77
N THR A 196 3.69 14.59 -9.14
CA THR A 196 4.95 14.44 -8.40
C THR A 196 5.48 13.03 -8.55
N LEU A 197 6.73 12.94 -9.03
CA LEU A 197 7.53 11.72 -9.04
C LEU A 197 8.70 11.92 -8.07
N ALA A 198 8.79 11.05 -7.06
CA ALA A 198 9.91 11.00 -6.13
C ALA A 198 10.62 9.66 -6.28
N ILE A 199 11.94 9.68 -6.41
CA ILE A 199 12.77 8.47 -6.48
C ILE A 199 13.88 8.63 -5.45
N THR A 200 13.96 7.70 -4.49
CA THR A 200 14.93 7.73 -3.39
C THR A 200 15.71 6.42 -3.30
N GLY A 201 16.88 6.46 -2.67
CA GLY A 201 17.73 5.26 -2.50
C GLY A 201 18.45 4.81 -3.78
N LEU A 202 18.65 5.72 -4.73
CA LEU A 202 19.43 5.47 -5.95
C LEU A 202 20.88 5.12 -5.63
N GLY A 203 21.47 4.20 -6.39
CA GLY A 203 22.90 3.86 -6.27
C GLY A 203 23.40 3.11 -7.50
N ALA A 204 24.52 3.55 -8.09
CA ALA A 204 25.01 3.02 -9.37
C ALA A 204 23.95 3.06 -10.50
N ALA A 205 23.12 4.11 -10.52
CA ALA A 205 21.98 4.28 -11.42
C ALA A 205 22.35 4.90 -12.79
N GLY A 206 23.51 4.56 -13.37
CA GLY A 206 24.03 5.24 -14.57
C GLY A 206 23.06 5.19 -15.77
N GLY A 207 22.38 4.07 -15.98
CA GLY A 207 21.37 3.96 -17.04
C GLY A 207 20.18 4.87 -16.81
N PHE A 208 19.68 4.96 -15.57
CA PHE A 208 18.56 5.85 -15.25
C PHE A 208 18.92 7.33 -15.40
N VAL A 209 20.17 7.73 -15.15
CA VAL A 209 20.62 9.11 -15.39
C VAL A 209 20.47 9.48 -16.86
N ILE A 210 20.92 8.62 -17.77
CA ILE A 210 20.80 8.84 -19.22
C ILE A 210 19.33 8.96 -19.62
N GLU A 211 18.49 8.04 -19.14
CA GLU A 211 17.05 8.04 -19.41
C GLU A 211 16.35 9.32 -18.87
N LEU A 212 16.79 9.85 -17.73
CA LEU A 212 16.26 11.10 -17.18
C LEU A 212 16.69 12.31 -18.00
N GLU A 213 17.93 12.33 -18.50
CA GLU A 213 18.42 13.38 -19.40
C GLU A 213 17.67 13.38 -20.74
N GLU A 214 17.27 12.22 -21.25
CA GLU A 214 16.49 12.10 -22.48
C GLU A 214 15.01 12.52 -22.32
N ALA A 215 14.48 12.49 -21.09
CA ALA A 215 13.07 12.77 -20.81
C ALA A 215 12.76 14.24 -20.42
N LEU A 216 13.79 15.06 -20.18
CA LEU A 216 13.70 16.50 -19.82
C LEU A 216 13.92 17.41 -21.04
#